data_AF-A0A160T6M6-F1
#
_entry.id   AF-A0A160T6M6-F1
#
_cell.length_a   1.000
_cell.length_b   1.000
_cell.length_c   1.000
_cell.angle_alpha   90.00
_cell.angle_beta   90.00
_cell.angle_gamma   90.00
#
_symmetry.space_group_name_H-M   'P 1'
#
loop_
_entity.id
_entity.type
_entity.pdbx_description
1 polymer ?
#
loop_
_entity_poly.entity_id
_entity_poly.type
_entity_poly.pdbx_seq_one_letter_code
_entity_poly.pdbx_strand_id
1 'polypeptide(L)'
;MNDAAIVHDAVRRVKAGELKRPTNCIHVDQLLEIGPNTVGCEDCLRTGDKWVHLRVCLTCGYVGCCNSSPNKHASRHAKEAGHPVVMSMEGGEEWMWCYVDEDFIVPRRR
;
A
#
# COMPACT_ATOMS: atom_id res chain seq x y z
N MET A 1 -9.74 -9.64 2.32
CA MET A 1 -9.17 -8.30 2.11
C MET A 1 -8.38 -7.97 3.35
N ASN A 2 -7.20 -7.36 3.22
CA ASN A 2 -6.36 -7.05 4.37
C ASN A 2 -7.02 -5.94 5.20
N ASP A 3 -7.25 -6.21 6.49
CA ASP A 3 -7.84 -5.26 7.44
C ASP A 3 -6.74 -4.52 8.23
N ALA A 4 -7.15 -3.71 9.21
CA ALA A 4 -6.22 -2.91 10.02
C ALA A 4 -5.19 -3.78 10.76
N ALA A 5 -5.56 -4.96 11.26
CA ALA A 5 -4.64 -5.82 12.01
C ALA A 5 -3.51 -6.35 11.13
N ILE A 6 -3.84 -6.76 9.89
CA ILE A 6 -2.86 -7.22 8.91
C ILE A 6 -1.93 -6.08 8.47
N VAL A 7 -2.48 -4.87 8.25
CA VAL A 7 -1.67 -3.71 7.87
C VAL A 7 -0.71 -3.30 9.00
N HIS A 8 -1.17 -3.31 10.25
CA HIS A 8 -0.31 -3.02 11.41
C HIS A 8 0.84 -4.03 11.53
N ASP A 9 0.55 -5.33 11.39
CA ASP A 9 1.57 -6.38 11.41
C ASP A 9 2.61 -6.18 10.31
N ALA A 10 2.16 -5.92 9.07
CA ALA A 10 3.05 -5.66 7.95
C ALA A 10 4.02 -4.48 8.22
N VAL A 11 3.51 -3.37 8.77
CA VAL A 11 4.33 -2.20 9.11
C VAL A 11 5.34 -2.54 10.22
N ARG A 12 4.94 -3.30 11.24
CA ARG A 12 5.87 -3.75 12.29
C ARG A 12 7.00 -4.60 11.73
N ARG A 13 6.71 -5.52 10.81
CA ARG A 13 7.69 -6.38 10.16
C ARG A 13 8.66 -5.61 9.26
N VAL A 14 8.18 -4.57 8.57
CA VAL A 14 9.07 -3.65 7.83
C VAL A 14 10.04 -2.97 8.79
N LYS A 15 9.53 -2.41 9.90
CA LYS A 15 10.33 -1.71 10.90
C LYS A 15 11.32 -2.62 11.64
N ALA A 16 10.95 -3.88 11.84
CA ALA A 16 11.83 -4.92 12.40
C ALA A 16 12.91 -5.41 11.40
N GLY A 17 12.86 -4.98 10.13
CA GLY A 17 13.83 -5.39 9.10
C GLY A 17 13.63 -6.81 8.57
N GLU A 18 12.46 -7.40 8.80
CA GLU A 18 12.15 -8.79 8.43
C GLU A 18 11.82 -8.95 6.94
N LEU A 19 11.50 -7.85 6.26
CA LEU A 19 11.18 -7.84 4.84
C LEU A 19 12.41 -7.47 4.00
N LYS A 20 12.49 -8.04 2.80
CA LYS A 20 13.40 -7.56 1.75
C LYS A 20 12.83 -6.26 1.20
N ARG A 21 13.67 -5.23 1.08
CA ARG A 21 13.36 -3.95 0.45
C ARG A 21 14.54 -3.51 -0.43
N PRO A 22 14.36 -2.52 -1.33
CA PRO A 22 15.47 -1.94 -2.09
C PRO A 22 16.54 -1.36 -1.15
N THR A 23 17.82 -1.50 -1.54
CA THR A 23 18.99 -1.25 -0.67
C THR A 23 18.99 0.13 0.01
N ASN A 24 18.37 1.14 -0.62
CA ASN A 24 18.32 2.53 -0.11
C ASN A 24 16.89 3.09 -0.02
N CYS A 25 15.87 2.25 0.08
CA CYS A 25 14.49 2.72 0.23
C CYS A 25 14.30 3.40 1.61
N ILE A 26 14.39 4.74 1.65
CA ILE A 26 14.16 5.55 2.86
C ILE A 26 12.67 5.76 3.16
N HIS A 27 11.80 5.44 2.20
CA HIS A 27 10.37 5.71 2.30
C HIS A 27 9.64 4.88 3.36
N VAL A 28 10.25 3.77 3.77
CA VAL A 28 9.79 2.93 4.90
C VAL A 28 9.78 3.65 6.25
N ASP A 29 10.48 4.77 6.37
CA ASP A 29 10.49 5.58 7.60
C ASP A 29 9.18 6.38 7.77
N GLN A 30 8.40 6.54 6.69
CA GLN A 30 7.11 7.23 6.69
C GLN A 30 5.94 6.33 7.13
N LEU A 31 6.18 5.03 7.35
CA LEU A 31 5.11 4.07 7.58
C LEU A 31 4.58 4.15 9.01
N LEU A 32 3.27 4.14 9.15
CA LEU A 32 2.56 4.21 10.43
C LEU A 32 1.71 2.95 10.63
N GLU A 33 1.51 2.57 11.90
CA GLU A 33 0.57 1.50 12.25
C GLU A 33 -0.86 2.04 12.16
N ILE A 34 -1.36 2.16 10.94
CA ILE A 34 -2.68 2.66 10.60
C ILE A 34 -3.44 1.65 9.74
N GLY A 35 -4.77 1.69 9.79
CA GLY A 35 -5.63 0.85 8.98
C GLY A 35 -6.09 1.52 7.68
N PRO A 36 -6.75 0.77 6.78
CA PRO A 36 -7.44 1.33 5.63
C PRO A 36 -8.60 2.25 6.09
N ASN A 37 -8.69 3.46 5.53
CA ASN A 37 -9.75 4.41 5.85
C ASN A 37 -11.13 3.95 5.34
N THR A 38 -11.14 3.13 4.30
CA THR A 38 -12.34 2.63 3.65
C THR A 38 -12.17 1.17 3.23
N VAL A 39 -13.28 0.50 2.95
CA VAL A 39 -13.31 -0.89 2.45
C VAL A 39 -13.07 -1.00 0.93
N GLY A 40 -12.93 0.14 0.24
CA GLY A 40 -12.85 0.26 -1.21
C GLY A 40 -12.14 1.53 -1.62
N CYS A 41 -11.86 1.68 -2.91
CA CYS A 41 -11.16 2.87 -3.38
C CYS A 41 -12.00 4.13 -3.11
N GLU A 42 -11.47 5.05 -2.31
CA GLU A 42 -12.20 6.22 -1.79
C GLU A 42 -12.83 7.05 -2.91
N ASP A 43 -12.04 7.32 -3.95
CA ASP A 43 -12.48 8.15 -5.07
C ASP A 43 -13.45 7.40 -6.01
N CYS A 44 -13.22 6.10 -6.27
CA CYS A 44 -14.15 5.31 -7.08
C CYS A 44 -15.50 5.13 -6.38
N LEU A 45 -15.52 4.97 -5.06
CA LEU A 45 -16.75 4.91 -4.27
C LEU A 45 -17.54 6.22 -4.39
N ARG A 46 -16.86 7.37 -4.43
CA ARG A 46 -17.50 8.68 -4.58
C ARG A 46 -18.13 8.89 -5.95
N THR A 47 -17.52 8.35 -7.01
CA THR A 47 -17.99 8.50 -8.39
C THR A 47 -18.88 7.35 -8.86
N GLY A 48 -18.95 6.25 -8.11
CA GLY A 48 -19.64 5.02 -8.52
C GLY A 48 -18.85 4.18 -9.54
N ASP A 49 -17.55 4.43 -9.67
CA ASP A 49 -16.68 3.70 -10.58
C ASP A 49 -16.29 2.32 -10.05
N LYS A 50 -15.90 1.44 -10.97
CA LYS A 50 -15.35 0.11 -10.66
C LYS A 50 -13.82 0.14 -10.58
N TRP A 51 -13.25 -0.87 -9.93
CA TRP A 51 -11.81 -1.11 -9.83
C TRP A 51 -11.50 -2.61 -9.97
N VAL A 52 -10.22 -2.92 -10.13
CA VAL A 52 -9.71 -4.30 -10.23
C VAL A 52 -9.18 -4.78 -8.88
N HIS A 53 -8.17 -4.10 -8.34
CA HIS A 53 -7.56 -4.42 -7.04
C HIS A 53 -7.31 -3.16 -6.22
N LEU A 54 -7.18 -3.33 -4.91
CA LEU A 54 -7.02 -2.25 -3.96
C LEU A 54 -5.63 -2.21 -3.33
N ARG A 55 -5.19 -0.99 -3.02
CA ARG A 55 -3.93 -0.70 -2.34
C ARG A 55 -4.21 0.25 -1.19
N VAL A 56 -3.61 -0.01 -0.03
CA VAL A 56 -3.66 0.91 1.12
C VAL A 56 -2.33 1.64 1.26
N CYS A 57 -2.40 2.95 1.43
CA CYS A 57 -1.26 3.79 1.73
C CYS A 57 -0.81 3.60 3.17
N LEU A 58 0.46 3.25 3.38
CA LEU A 58 0.99 2.98 4.72
C LEU A 58 1.41 4.25 5.49
N THR A 59 1.29 5.42 4.86
CA THR A 59 1.55 6.73 5.48
C THR A 59 0.28 7.37 6.03
N CYS A 60 -0.87 7.20 5.35
CA CYS A 60 -2.12 7.88 5.74
C CYS A 60 -3.41 7.04 5.67
N GLY A 61 -3.35 5.75 5.32
CA GLY A 61 -4.50 4.85 5.33
C GLY A 61 -5.40 4.97 4.09
N TYR A 62 -5.07 5.88 3.16
CA TYR A 62 -5.84 6.07 1.93
C TYR A 62 -5.93 4.79 1.11
N VAL A 63 -7.12 4.46 0.63
CA VAL A 63 -7.36 3.30 -0.23
C VAL A 63 -7.55 3.71 -1.68
N GLY A 64 -6.62 3.28 -2.53
CA GLY A 64 -6.60 3.55 -3.97
C GLY A 64 -6.72 2.28 -4.81
N CYS A 65 -7.33 2.41 -5.99
CA CYS A 65 -7.33 1.34 -7.00
C CYS A 65 -5.97 1.24 -7.72
N CYS A 66 -5.59 0.02 -8.08
CA CYS A 66 -4.28 -0.29 -8.66
C CYS A 66 -4.09 0.29 -10.09
N ASN A 67 -2.87 0.19 -10.62
CA ASN A 67 -2.53 0.70 -11.96
C ASN A 67 -3.22 -0.02 -13.13
N SER A 68 -3.72 -1.24 -12.91
CA SER A 68 -4.55 -1.98 -13.88
C SER A 68 -6.02 -1.57 -13.83
N SER A 69 -6.44 -0.79 -12.83
CA SER A 69 -7.78 -0.21 -12.79
C SER A 69 -7.84 1.04 -13.69
N PRO A 70 -9.00 1.40 -14.25
CA PRO A 70 -9.11 2.54 -15.16
C PRO A 70 -8.57 3.85 -14.56
N ASN A 71 -8.84 4.07 -13.27
CA ASN A 71 -8.59 5.35 -12.61
C ASN A 71 -7.21 5.50 -11.93
N LYS A 72 -6.51 4.39 -11.66
CA LYS A 72 -5.13 4.37 -11.13
C LYS A 72 -4.89 5.23 -9.89
N HIS A 73 -5.86 5.24 -8.96
CA HIS A 73 -5.87 6.14 -7.82
C HIS A 73 -4.69 5.96 -6.86
N ALA A 74 -4.19 4.73 -6.68
CA ALA A 74 -3.07 4.49 -5.78
C ALA A 74 -1.76 5.18 -6.25
N SER A 75 -1.44 5.13 -7.55
CA SER A 75 -0.23 5.78 -8.07
C SER A 75 -0.36 7.29 -8.14
N ARG A 76 -1.55 7.80 -8.47
CA ARG A 76 -1.83 9.24 -8.41
C ARG A 76 -1.64 9.76 -6.98
N HIS A 77 -2.26 9.11 -6.00
CA HIS A 77 -2.10 9.45 -4.59
C HIS A 77 -0.64 9.42 -4.15
N ALA A 78 0.11 8.37 -4.50
CA ALA A 78 1.52 8.27 -4.17
C ALA A 78 2.34 9.47 -4.66
N LYS A 79 2.06 9.93 -5.89
CA LYS A 79 2.73 11.09 -6.49
C LYS A 79 2.29 12.42 -5.89
N GLU A 80 0.99 12.63 -5.71
CA GLU A 80 0.42 13.91 -5.27
C GLU A 80 0.61 14.16 -3.76
N ALA A 81 0.45 13.11 -2.94
CA ALA A 81 0.62 13.21 -1.49
C ALA A 81 2.08 13.03 -1.05
N GLY A 82 2.95 12.53 -1.92
CA GLY A 82 4.31 12.14 -1.54
C GLY A 82 4.34 10.93 -0.60
N HIS A 83 3.38 10.01 -0.75
CA HIS A 83 3.24 8.80 0.05
C HIS A 83 3.53 7.55 -0.80
N PRO A 84 4.80 7.21 -1.04
CA PRO A 84 5.16 6.30 -2.12
C PRO A 84 4.98 4.82 -1.77
N VAL A 85 4.74 4.46 -0.51
CA VAL A 85 4.62 3.05 -0.10
C VAL A 85 3.17 2.66 0.09
N VAL A 86 2.76 1.62 -0.63
CA VAL A 86 1.44 0.99 -0.51
C VAL A 86 1.56 -0.51 -0.24
N MET A 87 0.55 -1.07 0.43
CA MET A 87 0.38 -2.51 0.60
C MET A 87 -0.79 -3.01 -0.25
N SER A 88 -0.69 -4.25 -0.76
CA SER A 88 -1.87 -4.91 -1.34
C SER A 88 -2.95 -5.13 -0.29
N MET A 89 -4.21 -4.91 -0.68
CA MET A 89 -5.36 -5.28 0.16
C MET A 89 -5.98 -6.61 -0.26
N GLU A 90 -5.44 -7.28 -1.28
CA GLU A 90 -5.96 -8.56 -1.75
C GLU A 90 -5.62 -9.67 -0.74
N GLY A 91 -6.55 -10.61 -0.55
CA GLY A 91 -6.37 -11.66 0.46
C GLY A 91 -5.21 -12.60 0.14
N GLY A 92 -4.37 -12.88 1.13
CA GLY A 92 -3.19 -13.75 0.99
C GLY A 92 -1.97 -13.05 0.38
N GLU A 93 -2.08 -11.78 0.00
CA GLU A 93 -0.96 -10.98 -0.46
C GLU A 93 -0.39 -10.17 0.71
N GLU A 94 0.91 -10.35 0.97
CA GLU A 94 1.65 -9.64 2.03
C GLU A 94 2.70 -8.66 1.46
N TRP A 95 2.64 -8.40 0.16
CA TRP A 95 3.62 -7.56 -0.51
C TRP A 95 3.24 -6.08 -0.44
N MET A 96 4.29 -5.27 -0.46
CA MET A 96 4.23 -3.83 -0.55
C MET A 96 5.00 -3.36 -1.77
N TRP A 97 4.70 -2.16 -2.24
CA TRP A 97 5.33 -1.54 -3.38
C TRP A 97 5.75 -0.12 -3.02
N CYS A 98 6.99 0.24 -3.34
CA CYS A 98 7.42 1.62 -3.31
C CYS A 98 7.38 2.20 -4.73
N TYR A 99 6.55 3.22 -4.95
CA TYR A 99 6.43 3.87 -6.24
C TYR A 99 7.68 4.64 -6.67
N VAL A 100 8.47 5.15 -5.72
CA VAL A 100 9.69 5.91 -6.03
C VAL A 100 10.86 4.96 -6.36
N ASP A 101 10.99 3.87 -5.61
CA ASP A 101 12.04 2.87 -5.85
C ASP A 101 11.65 1.85 -6.94
N GLU A 102 10.41 1.89 -7.43
CA GLU A 102 9.84 0.97 -8.43
C GLU A 102 10.10 -0.51 -8.15
N ASP A 103 10.05 -0.91 -6.88
CA ASP A 103 10.38 -2.27 -6.48
C ASP A 103 9.56 -2.72 -5.25
N PHE A 104 9.53 -4.03 -5.07
CA PHE A 104 8.75 -4.70 -4.04
C PHE A 104 9.43 -4.68 -2.68
N ILE A 105 8.61 -4.49 -1.65
CA ILE A 105 8.94 -4.79 -0.27
C ILE A 105 8.17 -6.06 0.10
N VAL A 106 8.88 -7.16 0.32
CA VAL A 106 8.28 -8.50 0.44
C VAL A 106 8.92 -9.29 1.59
N PRO A 107 8.22 -10.28 2.16
CA PRO A 107 8.83 -11.22 3.07
C PRO A 107 10.10 -11.83 2.47
N ARG A 108 11.18 -11.89 3.26
CA ARG A 108 12.35 -12.66 2.86
C ARG A 108 11.91 -14.12 2.70
N ARG A 109 11.94 -14.64 1.48
CA ARG A 109 11.67 -16.05 1.23
C ARG A 109 12.64 -16.88 2.07
N ARG A 110 12.10 -17.82 2.85
CA ARG A 110 12.92 -18.85 3.51
C ARG A 110 13.59 -19.73 2.46
#